data_AF-T1BCF7-F1
#
_entry.id   AF-T1BCF7-F1
#
_cell.length_a   1.000
_cell.length_b   1.000
_cell.length_c   1.000
_cell.angle_alpha   90.00
_cell.angle_beta   90.00
_cell.angle_gamma   90.00
#
_symmetry.space_group_name_H-M   'P 1'
#
loop_
_entity.id
_entity.type
_entity.pdbx_description
1 polymer ?
#
loop_
_entity_poly.entity_id
_entity_poly.type
_entity_poly.pdbx_seq_one_letter_code
_entity_poly.pdbx_strand_id
1 'polypeptide(L)' 'MPSELKEKIAGEVVLSTHPGRTLRKWREDFGISQGELARHLATVPSVISDYEGERRTSP' A
#
# COMPACT_ATOMS: atom_id res chain seq x y z
N MET A 1 -8.18 2.36 -20.04
CA MET A 1 -6.73 2.56 -19.87
C MET A 1 -6.31 2.08 -18.48
N PRO A 2 -5.93 0.82 -18.29
CA PRO A 2 -5.50 0.30 -16.98
C PRO A 2 -4.13 0.84 -16.50
N SER A 3 -3.37 1.58 -17.33
CA SER A 3 -2.11 2.23 -16.93
C SER A 3 -2.31 3.47 -16.08
N GLU A 4 -3.29 4.33 -16.41
CA GLU A 4 -3.52 5.62 -15.74
C GLU A 4 -3.79 5.47 -14.24
N LEU A 5 -4.57 4.46 -13.84
CA LEU A 5 -4.86 4.22 -12.43
C LEU A 5 -3.61 3.74 -11.68
N LYS A 6 -2.80 2.86 -12.29
CA LYS A 6 -1.56 2.38 -11.69
C LYS A 6 -0.56 3.52 -11.50
N GLU A 7 -0.41 4.37 -12.51
CA GLU A 7 0.43 5.56 -12.48
C GLU A 7 -0.04 6.54 -11.41
N LYS A 8 -1.36 6.75 -11.30
CA LYS A 8 -1.94 7.60 -10.26
C LYS A 8 -1.67 7.07 -8.85
N ILE A 9 -1.90 5.77 -8.61
CA ILE A 9 -1.63 5.14 -7.31
C ILE A 9 -0.15 5.26 -6.96
N ALA A 10 0.73 4.88 -7.89
CA ALA A 10 2.18 4.94 -7.66
C ALA A 10 2.66 6.39 -7.41
N GLY A 11 2.18 7.34 -8.21
CA GLY A 11 2.51 8.76 -8.04
C GLY A 11 2.03 9.30 -6.70
N GLU A 12 0.81 8.97 -6.28
CA GLU A 12 0.27 9.40 -4.98
C GLU A 12 1.05 8.82 -3.81
N VAL A 13 1.44 7.54 -3.88
CA VAL A 13 2.24 6.89 -2.82
C VAL A 13 3.65 7.50 -2.75
N VAL A 14 4.33 7.66 -3.89
CA VAL A 14 5.73 8.14 -3.94
C VAL A 14 5.85 9.61 -3.52
N LEU A 15 4.86 10.45 -3.86
CA LEU A 15 4.87 11.88 -3.53
C LEU A 15 4.25 12.19 -2.17
N SER A 16 3.67 11.20 -1.48
CA SER A 16 3.04 11.39 -0.18
C SER A 16 4.07 11.67 0.91
N THR A 17 3.77 12.60 1.81
CA THR A 17 4.50 12.76 3.08
C THR A 17 4.28 11.58 4.03
N HIS A 18 3.29 10.74 3.72
CA HIS A 18 2.86 9.59 4.51
C HIS A 18 2.61 8.35 3.62
N PRO A 19 3.66 7.76 3.00
CA PRO A 19 3.51 6.69 2.02
C PRO A 19 2.78 5.47 2.57
N GLY A 20 3.05 5.09 3.82
CA GLY A 20 2.39 4.00 4.52
C GLY A 20 0.87 4.21 4.64
N ARG A 21 0.47 5.41 5.06
CA ARG A 21 -0.96 5.76 5.15
C ARG A 21 -1.62 5.83 3.78
N THR A 22 -0.90 6.28 2.75
CA THR A 22 -1.41 6.30 1.38
C THR A 22 -1.61 4.88 0.82
N LEU A 23 -0.70 3.95 1.11
CA LEU A 23 -0.87 2.54 0.77
C LEU A 23 -2.11 1.95 1.44
N ARG A 24 -2.30 2.25 2.74
CA ARG A 24 -3.48 1.81 3.49
C ARG A 24 -4.78 2.31 2.86
N LYS A 25 -4.85 3.61 2.53
CA LYS A 25 -6.00 4.23 1.88
C LYS A 25 -6.36 3.47 0.61
N TRP A 26 -5.41 3.28 -0.31
CA TRP A 26 -5.68 2.58 -1.57
C TRP A 26 -6.12 1.13 -1.33
N ARG A 27 -5.48 0.42 -0.40
CA ARG A 27 -5.89 -0.95 -0.05
C ARG A 27 -7.36 -0.98 0.43
N GLU A 28 -7.74 -0.04 1.31
CA GLU A 28 -9.11 0.08 1.84
C GLU A 28 -10.11 0.52 0.76
N ASP A 29 -9.74 1.43 -0.15
CA ASP A 29 -10.56 1.89 -1.27
C ASP A 29 -10.91 0.75 -2.24
N PHE A 30 -10.00 -0.21 -2.42
CA PHE A 30 -10.26 -1.44 -3.19
C PHE A 30 -10.95 -2.55 -2.38
N GLY A 31 -11.25 -2.32 -1.10
CA GLY A 31 -11.86 -3.33 -0.21
C GLY A 31 -10.96 -4.53 0.08
N ILE A 32 -9.65 -4.38 -0.06
CA ILE A 32 -8.67 -5.47 0.11
C ILE A 32 -8.27 -5.54 1.59
N SER A 33 -8.30 -6.72 2.20
CA SER A 33 -7.76 -6.93 3.54
C SER A 33 -6.22 -6.99 3.52
N GLN A 34 -5.59 -6.69 4.65
CA GLN A 34 -4.13 -6.87 4.81
C GLN A 34 -3.71 -8.33 4.53
N GLY A 35 -4.57 -9.31 4.87
CA GLY A 35 -4.32 -10.73 4.62
C GLY A 35 -4.36 -11.11 3.15
N GLU A 36 -5.29 -10.56 2.38
CA GLU A 36 -5.34 -10.77 0.93
C GLU A 36 -4.13 -10.18 0.22
N LEU A 37 -3.75 -8.95 0.57
CA LEU A 37 -2.56 -8.31 0.01
C LEU A 37 -1.29 -9.07 0.39
N ALA A 38 -1.16 -9.47 1.66
CA ALA A 38 -0.03 -10.26 2.13
C ALA A 38 0.12 -11.58 1.36
N ARG A 39 -0.99 -12.30 1.16
CA ARG A 39 -1.02 -13.54 0.37
C ARG A 39 -0.58 -13.29 -1.08
N HIS A 40 -1.08 -12.22 -1.69
CA HIS A 40 -0.72 -11.86 -3.06
C HIS A 40 0.77 -11.53 -3.22
N LEU A 41 1.36 -10.88 -2.21
CA LEU A 41 2.78 -10.50 -2.18
C LEU A 41 3.69 -11.58 -1.59
N ALA A 42 3.19 -12.79 -1.32
CA ALA A 42 3.93 -13.88 -0.66
C ALA A 42 4.63 -13.43 0.64
N THR A 43 3.95 -12.64 1.46
CA THR A 43 4.42 -12.15 2.76
C THR A 43 3.36 -12.40 3.85
N VAL A 44 3.57 -11.85 5.05
CA VAL A 44 2.66 -12.00 6.19
C VAL A 44 1.93 -10.67 6.52
N PRO A 45 0.70 -10.71 7.08
CA PRO A 45 -0.08 -9.50 7.36
C PRO A 45 0.63 -8.46 8.23
N SER A 46 1.51 -8.89 9.14
CA SER A 46 2.29 -7.99 9.98
C SER A 46 3.25 -7.11 9.16
N VAL A 47 3.81 -7.61 8.06
CA VAL A 47 4.66 -6.80 7.16
C VAL A 47 3.82 -5.69 6.51
N ILE A 48 2.63 -6.01 6.02
CA ILE A 48 1.71 -4.99 5.46
C ILE A 48 1.37 -3.95 6.52
N SER A 49 1.01 -4.39 7.73
CA SER A 49 0.71 -3.50 8.85
C SER A 49 1.89 -2.60 9.23
N ASP A 50 3.13 -3.09 9.15
CA ASP A 50 4.33 -2.31 9.45
C ASP A 50 4.56 -1.18 8.43
N TYR A 51 4.36 -1.46 7.14
CA TYR A 51 4.42 -0.44 6.09
C TYR A 51 3.28 0.57 6.25
N GLU A 52 2.05 0.10 6.44
CA GLU A 52 0.88 0.95 6.55
C GLU A 52 0.87 1.83 7.80
N GLY A 53 1.48 1.33 8.88
CA GLY A 53 1.66 2.04 10.14
C GLY A 53 2.89 2.95 10.18
N GLU A 54 3.62 3.11 9.07
CA GLU A 54 4.84 3.91 8.97
C GLU A 54 5.95 3.50 9.96
N ARG A 55 5.92 2.25 10.43
CA ARG A 55 6.93 1.71 11.36
C ARG A 55 8.23 1.34 10.65
N ARG A 56 8.19 1.26 9.32
CA ARG A 56 9.35 1.09 8.45
C ARG A 56 9.50 2.36 7.62
N THR A 57 10.57 3.11 7.86
CA THR A 57 11.08 4.07 6.88
C THR A 57 11.60 3.24 5.71
N SER A 58 11.13 3.52 4.48
CA SER A 58 11.80 2.97 3.29
C SER A 58 13.30 3.25 3.40
N PRO A 59 14.18 2.28 3.08
CA PRO A 59 15.61 2.53 2.95
C PRO A 59 15.92 3.64 1.94
#